data_AF-A0A6B3G761-F1
#
_entry.id   AF-A0A6B3G761-F1
#
_cell.length_a   1.000
_cell.length_b   1.000
_cell.length_c   1.000
_cell.angle_alpha   90.00
_cell.angle_beta   90.00
_cell.angle_gamma   90.00
#
_symmetry.space_group_name_H-M   'P 1'
#
loop_
_entity.id
_entity.type
_entity.pdbx_description
1 polymer ?
#
loop_
_entity_poly.entity_id
_entity_poly.type
_entity_poly.pdbx_seq_one_letter_code
_entity_poly.pdbx_strand_id
1 'polypeptide(L)' 'AGDRGMLHKELTDSATAKEAAEVDRRPYDAYLSANRMCEIGMERATGRPYRSALIELEHASRPTLP' A
#
# COMPACT_ATOMS: atom_id res chain seq x y z
N ALA A 1 -6.99 -7.29 -9.55
CA ALA A 1 -6.39 -8.64 -9.57
C ALA A 1 -7.29 -9.73 -8.96
N GLY A 2 -7.93 -9.49 -7.80
CA GLY A 2 -8.71 -10.53 -7.10
C GLY A 2 -7.83 -11.70 -6.64
N ASP A 3 -8.41 -12.85 -6.28
CA ASP A 3 -7.65 -14.02 -5.81
C ASP A 3 -6.62 -14.52 -6.82
N ARG A 4 -6.93 -14.37 -8.12
CA ARG A 4 -6.02 -14.71 -9.22
C ARG A 4 -4.72 -13.90 -9.21
N GLY A 5 -4.71 -12.73 -8.58
CA GLY A 5 -3.51 -11.91 -8.41
C GLY A 5 -2.41 -12.59 -7.58
N MET A 6 -2.74 -13.61 -6.79
CA MET A 6 -1.77 -14.39 -6.04
C MET A 6 -0.95 -15.33 -6.92
N LEU A 7 -1.51 -15.77 -8.04
CA LEU A 7 -0.90 -16.75 -8.95
C LEU A 7 -0.43 -16.11 -10.26
N HIS A 8 -0.99 -14.97 -10.64
CA HIS A 8 -0.67 -14.27 -11.88
C HIS A 8 -0.20 -12.85 -11.56
N LYS A 9 1.12 -12.65 -11.56
CA LYS A 9 1.75 -11.38 -11.20
C LYS A 9 1.26 -10.24 -12.12
N GLU A 10 1.08 -10.54 -13.40
CA GLU A 10 0.68 -9.60 -14.45
C GLU A 10 -0.68 -8.96 -14.14
N LEU A 11 -1.58 -9.70 -13.47
CA LEU A 11 -2.89 -9.17 -13.06
C LEU A 11 -2.79 -8.17 -11.92
N THR A 12 -1.83 -8.36 -11.02
CA THR A 12 -1.56 -7.43 -9.93
C THR A 12 -0.83 -6.20 -10.45
N ASP A 13 0.19 -6.40 -11.30
CA ASP A 13 0.93 -5.30 -11.94
C ASP A 13 0.01 -4.40 -12.77
N SER A 14 -0.84 -4.99 -13.62
CA SER A 14 -1.80 -4.22 -14.42
C SER A 14 -2.83 -3.49 -13.56
N ALA A 15 -3.20 -4.07 -12.41
CA ALA A 15 -4.22 -3.48 -11.54
C ALA A 15 -3.69 -2.33 -10.70
N THR A 16 -2.38 -2.27 -10.43
CA THR A 16 -1.74 -1.20 -9.64
C THR A 16 -1.00 -0.18 -10.50
N ALA A 17 -0.93 -0.37 -11.82
CA ALA A 17 -0.10 0.44 -12.71
C ALA A 17 -0.39 1.95 -12.64
N LYS A 18 -1.66 2.35 -12.53
CA LYS A 18 -2.03 3.77 -12.49
C LYS A 18 -1.66 4.40 -11.16
N GLU A 19 -1.99 3.72 -10.08
CA GLU A 19 -1.69 4.14 -8.71
C GLU A 19 -0.18 4.20 -8.49
N ALA A 20 0.58 3.21 -8.97
CA ALA A 20 2.04 3.20 -8.91
C ALA A 20 2.64 4.40 -9.66
N ALA A 21 2.17 4.64 -10.90
CA ALA A 21 2.61 5.79 -11.69
C ALA A 21 2.27 7.14 -11.03
N GLU A 22 1.19 7.22 -10.25
CA GLU A 22 0.83 8.43 -9.50
C GLU A 22 1.75 8.63 -8.30
N VAL A 23 1.90 7.62 -7.44
CA VAL A 23 2.67 7.75 -6.20
C VAL A 23 4.18 7.85 -6.44
N ASP A 24 4.68 7.36 -7.58
CA ASP A 24 6.10 7.48 -7.94
C ASP A 24 6.48 8.87 -8.45
N ARG A 25 5.52 9.77 -8.68
CA ARG A 25 5.80 11.16 -9.11
C ARG A 25 6.59 11.95 -8.07
N ARG A 26 6.51 11.56 -6.80
CA ARG A 26 7.28 12.18 -5.70
C ARG A 26 7.35 11.27 -4.48
N PRO A 27 8.32 11.46 -3.58
CA PRO A 27 8.29 10.80 -2.28
C PRO A 27 7.17 11.34 -1.39
N TYR A 28 6.72 10.48 -0.47
CA TYR A 28 5.81 10.81 0.63
C TYR A 28 6.41 10.33 1.95
N ASP A 29 6.01 10.96 3.05
CA ASP A 29 6.46 10.57 4.39
C ASP A 29 5.94 9.18 4.79
N ALA A 30 4.77 8.80 4.30
CA ALA A 30 4.18 7.48 4.50
C ALA A 30 3.41 7.01 3.25
N TYR A 31 3.54 5.72 2.96
CA TYR A 31 2.76 5.02 1.94
C TYR A 31 1.76 4.12 2.66
N LEU A 32 0.46 4.41 2.53
CA LEU A 32 -0.60 3.77 3.30
C LEU A 32 -1.55 2.98 2.40
N SER A 33 -2.11 1.90 2.94
CA SER A 33 -3.14 1.10 2.29
C SER A 33 -4.24 0.69 3.28
N ALA A 34 -5.45 0.51 2.78
CA ALA A 34 -6.61 0.10 3.57
C ALA A 34 -6.72 -1.42 3.78
N ASN A 35 -5.89 -2.23 3.10
CA ASN A 35 -5.86 -3.67 3.33
C ASN A 35 -4.48 -4.28 3.01
N ARG A 36 -4.22 -5.46 3.59
CA ARG A 36 -2.93 -6.16 3.51
C ARG A 36 -2.55 -6.59 2.09
N MET A 37 -3.52 -6.97 1.25
CA MET A 37 -3.22 -7.41 -0.12
C MET A 37 -2.82 -6.24 -1.01
N CYS A 38 -3.44 -5.07 -0.83
CA CYS A 38 -3.05 -3.84 -1.49
C CYS A 38 -1.68 -3.34 -1.01
N GLU A 39 -1.33 -3.50 0.28
CA GLU A 39 0.03 -3.21 0.76
C GLU A 39 1.06 -4.03 -0.03
N ILE A 40 0.88 -5.35 -0.09
CA ILE A 40 1.79 -6.26 -0.80
C ILE A 40 1.83 -5.93 -2.30
N GLY A 41 0.69 -5.66 -2.92
CA GLY A 41 0.59 -5.34 -4.34
C GLY A 41 1.30 -4.02 -4.69
N MET A 42 1.07 -2.98 -3.91
CA MET A 42 1.68 -1.67 -4.12
C MET A 42 3.17 -1.66 -3.77
N GLU A 43 3.60 -2.37 -2.73
CA GLU A 43 5.02 -2.52 -2.39
C GLU A 43 5.78 -3.21 -3.53
N ARG A 44 5.21 -4.26 -4.12
CA ARG A 44 5.80 -4.91 -5.31
C ARG A 44 5.83 -3.99 -6.53
N ALA A 45 4.81 -3.16 -6.71
CA ALA A 45 4.67 -2.30 -7.89
C ALA A 45 5.58 -1.06 -7.83
N THR A 46 5.81 -0.51 -6.64
CA THR A 46 6.49 0.78 -6.43
C THR A 46 7.85 0.65 -5.72
N GLY A 47 8.12 -0.50 -5.09
CA GLY A 47 9.28 -0.69 -4.22
C GLY A 47 9.23 0.12 -2.91
N ARG A 48 8.10 0.75 -2.58
CA ARG A 48 7.91 1.56 -1.37
C ARG A 48 7.33 0.70 -0.24
N PRO A 49 7.74 0.91 1.03
CA PRO A 49 7.17 0.17 2.15
C PRO A 49 5.76 0.67 2.48
N TYR A 50 4.74 -0.13 2.18
CA TYR A 50 3.35 0.20 2.48
C TYR A 50 2.94 -0.26 3.88
N ARG A 51 2.17 0.58 4.59
CA ARG A 51 1.67 0.31 5.95
C ARG A 51 0.14 0.40 6.01
N SER A 52 -0.45 -0.24 7.00
CA SER A 52 -1.90 -0.18 7.20
C SER A 52 -2.32 1.21 7.66
N ALA A 53 -3.24 1.83 6.92
CA ALA A 53 -3.81 3.13 7.28
C ALA A 53 -4.51 3.11 8.66
N LEU A 54 -5.13 1.99 9.02
CA LEU A 54 -5.81 1.84 10.31
C LEU A 54 -4.83 1.78 11.48
N ILE A 55 -3.71 1.07 11.32
CA ILE A 55 -2.69 0.95 12.37
C ILE A 55 -1.94 2.27 12.54
N GLU A 56 -1.60 2.96 11.45
CA GLU A 56 -0.95 4.28 11.55
C GLU A 56 -1.88 5.33 12.15
N LEU A 57 -3.19 5.27 11.85
CA LEU A 57 -4.18 6.12 12.52
C LEU A 57 -4.26 5.83 14.01
N GLU A 58 -4.24 4.55 14.41
CA GLU A 58 -4.20 4.15 15.81
C GLU A 58 -2.98 4.74 16.52
N HIS A 59 -1.78 4.58 15.95
CA HIS A 59 -0.55 5.15 16.52
C HIS A 59 -0.61 6.68 16.64
N ALA A 60 -1.11 7.36 15.61
CA ALA A 60 -1.21 8.82 15.59
C ALA A 60 -2.27 9.38 16.55
N SER A 61 -3.28 8.58 16.90
CA SER A 61 -4.40 9.00 17.75
C SER A 61 -4.33 8.43 19.17
N ARG A 62 -3.42 7.48 19.44
CA ARG A 62 -3.25 6.84 20.74
C ARG A 62 -2.98 7.91 21.81
N PRO A 63 -3.82 7.99 22.87
CA PRO A 63 -3.55 8.89 23.96
C PRO A 63 -2.21 8.55 24.62
N THR A 64 -1.33 9.54 24.74
CA THR A 64 -0.16 9.44 25.61
C THR A 64 -0.67 9.59 27.04
N LEU A 65 -0.71 8.50 27.79
CA LEU A 65 -0.92 8.60 29.23
C LEU A 65 0.24 9.41 29.86
N PRO A 66 -0.03 10.29 30.83
CA PRO A 66 1.00 10.93 31.62
C PRO A 66 1.76 9.92 32.49
#